data_AF-A0A9E0TE44-F1
#
_entry.id   AF-A0A9E0TE44-F1
#
_cell.length_a   1.000
_cell.length_b   1.000
_cell.length_c   1.000
_cell.angle_alpha   90.00
_cell.angle_beta   90.00
_cell.angle_gamma   90.00
#
_symmetry.space_group_name_H-M   'P 1'
#
loop_
_entity.id
_entity.type
_entity.pdbx_description
1 polymer ?
#
loop_
_entity_poly.entity_id
_entity_poly.type
_entity_poly.pdbx_seq_one_letter_code
_entity_poly.pdbx_strand_id
1 'polypeptide(L)' 'MPAHHLHGATLQDGPRLWTVAAFGGEVSLSATVGGVHVAHVMPPAVARAVARELLAGADVIEGVTAA' A
#
# COMPACT_ATOMS: atom_id res chain seq x y z
N MET A 1 -22.19 -3.45 14.34
CA MET A 1 -21.39 -2.43 13.63
C MET A 1 -21.49 -2.73 12.14
N PRO A 2 -21.82 -1.76 11.27
CA PRO A 2 -21.90 -2.06 9.85
C PRO A 2 -20.49 -2.40 9.36
N ALA A 3 -20.35 -3.54 8.69
CA ALA A 3 -19.12 -3.92 8.01
C ALA A 3 -18.84 -2.86 6.94
N HIS A 4 -17.93 -1.93 7.25
CA HIS A 4 -17.32 -1.08 6.25
C HIS A 4 -16.66 -2.04 5.28
N HIS A 5 -17.12 -2.07 4.01
CA HIS A 5 -16.47 -2.86 2.97
C HIS A 5 -15.03 -2.37 2.89
N LEU A 6 -14.11 -3.10 3.52
CA LEU A 6 -12.69 -2.80 3.53
C LEU A 6 -12.21 -2.98 2.10
N HIS A 7 -12.30 -1.91 1.30
CA HIS A 7 -11.72 -1.90 -0.03
C HIS A 7 -10.21 -1.82 0.15
N GLY A 8 -9.55 -2.91 -0.18
CA GLY A 8 -8.12 -3.05 0.03
C GLY A 8 -7.50 -4.06 -0.92
N ALA A 9 -6.18 -3.98 -0.99
CA ALA A 9 -5.36 -4.91 -1.74
C ALA A 9 -4.27 -5.44 -0.79
N THR A 10 -3.97 -6.72 -0.92
CA THR A 10 -2.88 -7.37 -0.22
C THR A 10 -1.90 -7.95 -1.22
N LEU A 11 -0.61 -7.82 -0.93
CA LEU A 11 0.47 -8.44 -1.67
C LEU A 11 1.36 -9.17 -0.67
N GLN A 12 1.59 -10.46 -0.92
CA GLN A 12 2.49 -11.27 -0.12
C GLN A 12 3.69 -11.70 -0.96
N ASP A 13 4.89 -11.45 -0.44
CA ASP A 13 6.17 -11.85 -1.02
C ASP A 13 7.02 -12.53 0.07
N GLY A 14 7.02 -13.87 0.06
CA GLY A 14 7.63 -14.68 1.11
C GLY A 14 7.08 -14.33 2.50
N PRO A 15 7.94 -13.93 3.46
CA PRO A 15 7.53 -13.53 4.82
C PRO A 15 7.03 -12.07 4.91
N ARG A 16 6.96 -11.36 3.78
CA ARG A 16 6.54 -9.95 3.71
C ARG A 16 5.09 -9.89 3.27
N LEU A 17 4.26 -9.20 4.05
CA LEU A 17 2.86 -8.93 3.72
C LEU A 17 2.65 -7.42 3.66
N TRP A 18 2.16 -6.93 2.53
CA TRP A 18 1.78 -5.55 2.31
C TRP A 18 0.27 -5.45 2.19
N THR A 19 -0.34 -4.50 2.89
CA THR A 19 -1.79 -4.29 2.86
C THR A 19 -2.08 -2.81 2.68
N VAL A 20 -2.93 -2.49 1.71
CA VAL A 20 -3.57 -1.18 1.57
C VAL A 20 -5.05 -1.35 1.85
N ALA A 21 -5.64 -0.51 2.70
CA ALA A 21 -7.06 -0.57 3.01
C ALA A 21 -7.67 0.82 3.22
N ALA A 22 -8.86 1.05 2.65
CA ALA A 22 -9.68 2.20 2.98
C ALA A 22 -10.40 1.97 4.32
N PHE A 23 -10.27 2.91 5.25
CA PHE A 23 -10.82 2.83 6.59
C PHE A 23 -11.43 4.16 7.00
N GLY A 24 -12.77 4.24 7.11
CA GLY A 24 -13.45 5.38 7.75
C GLY A 24 -13.19 6.76 7.14
N GLY A 25 -12.88 6.84 5.84
CA GLY A 25 -12.52 8.09 5.17
C GLY A 25 -11.01 8.34 5.06
N GLU A 26 -10.20 7.42 5.60
CA GLU A 26 -8.74 7.40 5.49
C GLU A 26 -8.26 6.18 4.69
N VAL A 27 -6.96 6.13 4.43
CA VAL A 27 -6.28 4.99 3.81
C VAL A 27 -5.13 4.55 4.70
N SER A 28 -5.08 3.26 5.01
CA SER A 28 -3.97 2.62 5.71
C SER A 28 -3.08 1.90 4.71
N LEU A 29 -1.77 2.17 4.75
CA LEU A 29 -0.72 1.38 4.12
C LEU A 29 0.06 0.69 5.25
N SER A 30 0.14 -0.63 5.21
CA SER A 30 0.83 -1.39 6.24
C SER A 30 1.72 -2.48 5.65
N ALA A 31 2.79 -2.78 6.37
CA ALA A 31 3.75 -3.82 6.05
C ALA A 31 4.00 -4.67 7.29
N THR A 32 3.98 -5.99 7.09
CA THR A 32 4.38 -6.97 8.11
C THR A 32 5.52 -7.80 7.56
N VAL A 33 6.63 -7.89 8.30
CA VAL A 33 7.81 -8.69 7.92
C VAL A 33 8.31 -9.45 9.13
N GLY A 34 8.33 -10.79 9.05
CA GLY A 34 8.87 -11.63 10.12
C GLY A 34 8.20 -11.40 11.49
N GLY A 35 6.90 -11.06 11.50
CA GLY A 35 6.14 -10.76 12.71
C GLY A 35 6.22 -9.29 13.19
N VAL A 36 7.05 -8.45 12.58
CA VAL A 36 7.08 -7.00 12.84
C VAL A 36 6.06 -6.31 11.95
N HIS A 37 5.21 -5.45 12.53
CA HIS A 37 4.16 -4.71 11.83
C HIS A 37 4.37 -3.20 11.91
N VAL A 38 4.25 -2.53 10.77
CA VAL A 38 4.25 -1.06 10.66
C VAL A 38 3.08 -0.64 9.80
N ALA A 39 2.35 0.38 10.23
CA ALA A 39 1.25 0.96 9.48
C ALA A 39 1.35 2.48 9.45
N HIS A 40 0.91 3.07 8.35
CA HIS A 40 0.75 4.50 8.19
C HIS A 40 -0.67 4.77 7.67
N VAL A 41 -1.41 5.60 8.40
CA VAL A 41 -2.76 6.03 8.04
C VAL A 41 -2.70 7.46 7.54
N MET A 42 -3.34 7.73 6.41
CA MET A 42 -3.28 9.02 5.74
C MET A 42 -4.62 9.38 5.07
N PRO A 43 -4.89 10.68 4.83
CA PRO A 43 -6.03 11.11 4.06
C PRO A 43 -5.99 10.59 2.60
N PRO A 44 -7.14 10.38 1.93
CA PRO A 44 -7.20 9.83 0.58
C PRO A 44 -6.43 10.63 -0.47
N ALA A 45 -6.38 11.96 -0.32
CA ALA A 45 -5.63 12.84 -1.21
C ALA A 45 -4.11 12.57 -1.14
N VAL A 46 -3.58 12.34 0.06
CA VAL A 46 -2.17 12.00 0.27
C VAL A 46 -1.88 10.60 -0.25
N ALA A 47 -2.75 9.62 0.04
CA ALA A 47 -2.60 8.26 -0.48
C ALA A 47 -2.55 8.21 -2.00
N ARG A 48 -3.38 9.01 -2.68
CA ARG A 48 -3.36 9.13 -4.14
C ARG A 48 -2.05 9.75 -4.65
N ALA A 49 -1.50 10.75 -3.96
CA ALA A 49 -0.22 11.34 -4.33
C ALA A 49 0.93 10.33 -4.17
N VAL A 50 1.00 9.63 -3.03
CA VAL A 50 1.99 8.59 -2.76
C VAL A 50 1.92 7.48 -3.81
N ALA A 51 0.72 6.99 -4.14
CA ALA A 51 0.55 5.96 -5.16
C ALA A 51 1.08 6.40 -6.55
N ARG A 52 0.89 7.67 -6.92
CA ARG A 52 1.42 8.22 -8.18
C ARG A 52 2.95 8.24 -8.21
N GLU A 53 3.58 8.68 -7.12
CA GLU A 53 5.04 8.68 -7.00
C GLU A 53 5.62 7.25 -7.06
N LEU A 54 4.95 6.29 -6.39
CA LEU A 54 5.37 4.89 -6.42
C LEU A 54 5.27 4.28 -7.82
N LEU A 55 4.19 4.56 -8.56
CA LEU A 55 4.03 4.10 -9.94
C LEU A 55 5.10 4.72 -10.85
N ALA A 56 5.34 6.02 -10.74
CA ALA A 56 6.40 6.68 -11.49
C ALA A 56 7.79 6.09 -11.19
N GLY A 57 8.05 5.73 -9.92
CA GLY A 57 9.28 5.02 -9.54
C GLY A 57 9.36 3.60 -10.07
N ALA A 58 8.24 2.86 -10.11
CA ALA A 58 8.18 1.51 -10.65
C ALA A 58 8.49 1.47 -12.14
N ASP A 59 7.94 2.41 -12.93
CA ASP A 59 8.23 2.53 -14.36
C ASP A 59 9.74 2.71 -14.62
N VAL A 60 10.44 3.45 -13.75
CA VAL A 60 11.89 3.64 -13.84
C VAL A 60 12.63 2.33 -13.55
N ILE A 61 12.22 1.57 -12.55
CA ILE A 61 12.86 0.29 -12.18
C ILE A 61 12.67 -0.74 -13.29
N GLU A 62 11.46 -0.88 -13.82
CA GLU A 62 11.16 -1.81 -14.92
C GLU A 62 11.90 -1.42 -16.20
N GLY A 63 11.97 -0.12 -16.50
CA GLY A 63 12.76 0.41 -17.63
C GLY A 63 14.27 0.15 -17.50
N VAL A 64 14.82 0.20 -16.28
CA VAL A 64 16.24 -0.13 -16.02
C VAL A 64 16.51 -1.62 -16.18
N THR A 65 15.55 -2.49 -15.85
CA THR A 65 15.71 -3.95 -16.05
C THR A 65 15.60 -4.41 -17.50
N ALA A 66 15.08 -3.56 -18.40
CA ALA A 66 14.88 -3.88 -19.81
C ALA A 66 16.00 -3.36 -20.74
N ALA A 67 16.97 -2.61 -20.22
CA ALA A 67 18.12 -2.04 -20.95
C ALA A 67 19.42 -2.79 -20.64
#